data_AF-A0A927UC43-F1
#
_entry.id   AF-A0A927UC43-F1
#
_cell.length_a   1.000
_cell.length_b   1.000
_cell.length_c   1.000
_cell.angle_alpha   90.00
_cell.angle_beta   90.00
_cell.angle_gamma   90.00
#
_symmetry.space_group_name_H-M   'P 1'
#
loop_
_entity.id
_entity.type
_entity.pdbx_description
1 polymer ?
#
loop_
_entity_poly.entity_id
_entity_poly.type
_entity_poly.pdbx_seq_one_letter_code
_entity_poly.pdbx_strand_id
1 'polypeptide(L)'
;YRKPLVFSWENLDNTVTAYNKLVKRVSELKAEGAVDEAVKAEYEGKFLDAVSNDLNTSMAITVLYDALKADTNDATKLALVESFDKVLSLDLIGHAKALADAGSSVDAELEAYINDAIARRAEAKKAKDFATADAIRDELLAKGVEIKDTREGVVWHLV
;
A
#
# COMPACT_ATOMS: atom_id res chain seq x y z
N TYR A 1 14.66 13.80 -14.43
CA TYR A 1 13.86 14.96 -14.88
C TYR A 1 14.04 15.32 -16.37
N ARG A 2 15.16 15.01 -17.03
CA ARG A 2 15.46 15.41 -18.43
C ARG A 2 14.66 14.70 -19.52
N LYS A 3 13.79 13.74 -19.17
CA LYS A 3 12.95 13.00 -20.13
C LYS A 3 11.56 13.65 -20.17
N PRO A 4 10.89 13.71 -21.34
CA PRO A 4 9.51 14.15 -21.42
C PRO A 4 8.62 13.29 -20.54
N LEU A 5 7.76 13.92 -19.74
CA LEU A 5 6.73 13.24 -18.97
C LEU A 5 5.46 13.21 -19.81
N VAL A 6 5.03 12.01 -20.22
CA VAL A 6 3.78 11.83 -20.96
C VAL A 6 2.63 11.72 -19.97
N PHE A 7 1.82 12.77 -19.92
CA PHE A 7 0.60 12.78 -19.12
C PHE A 7 -0.51 11.98 -19.83
N SER A 8 -1.14 11.08 -19.08
CA SER A 8 -2.45 10.50 -19.40
C SER A 8 -3.17 10.19 -18.08
N TRP A 9 -4.49 10.15 -18.11
CA TRP A 9 -5.29 9.74 -16.95
C TRP A 9 -4.95 8.31 -16.51
N GLU A 10 -4.79 7.40 -17.47
CA GLU A 10 -4.34 6.03 -17.19
C GLU A 10 -2.97 5.98 -16.48
N ASN A 11 -2.01 6.81 -16.89
CA ASN A 11 -0.70 6.87 -16.21
C ASN A 11 -0.84 7.44 -14.79
N LEU A 12 -1.74 8.39 -14.58
CA LEU A 12 -2.01 8.95 -13.26
C LEU A 12 -2.67 7.90 -12.35
N ASP A 13 -3.68 7.18 -12.84
CA ASP A 13 -4.37 6.11 -12.08
C ASP A 13 -3.40 4.99 -11.68
N ASN A 14 -2.52 4.60 -12.61
CA ASN A 14 -1.44 3.64 -12.33
C ASN A 14 -0.47 4.17 -11.26
N THR A 15 -0.16 5.46 -11.29
CA THR A 15 0.73 6.11 -10.31
C THR A 15 0.08 6.17 -8.93
N VAL A 16 -1.21 6.53 -8.85
CA VAL A 16 -2.00 6.50 -7.61
C VAL A 16 -1.99 5.10 -7.01
N THR A 17 -2.22 4.07 -7.84
CA THR A 17 -2.18 2.67 -7.39
C THR A 17 -0.81 2.28 -6.83
N ALA A 18 0.28 2.69 -7.50
CA ALA A 18 1.63 2.40 -7.03
C ALA A 18 1.96 3.14 -5.73
N TYR A 19 1.54 4.41 -5.61
CA TYR A 19 1.70 5.22 -4.40
C TYR A 19 0.94 4.61 -3.21
N ASN A 20 -0.32 4.23 -3.40
CA ASN A 20 -1.13 3.62 -2.34
C ASN A 20 -0.54 2.29 -1.86
N LYS A 21 0.04 1.47 -2.76
CA LYS A 21 0.76 0.24 -2.37
C LYS A 21 2.00 0.55 -1.53
N LEU A 22 2.73 1.62 -1.87
CA LEU A 22 3.90 2.05 -1.12
C LEU A 22 3.49 2.54 0.28
N VAL A 23 2.48 3.40 0.37
CA VAL A 23 1.90 3.88 1.64
C VAL A 23 1.44 2.70 2.50
N LYS A 24 0.71 1.74 1.93
CA LYS A 24 0.27 0.54 2.64
C LYS A 24 1.46 -0.24 3.22
N ARG A 25 2.50 -0.46 2.43
CA ARG A 25 3.70 -1.17 2.91
C ARG A 25 4.41 -0.43 4.04
N VAL A 26 4.41 0.91 4.03
CA VAL A 26 4.95 1.72 5.13
C VAL A 26 4.05 1.64 6.36
N SER A 27 2.71 1.58 6.20
CA SER A 27 1.75 1.46 7.32
C SER A 27 1.85 0.13 8.07
N GLU A 28 2.35 -0.92 7.42
CA GLU A 28 2.55 -2.24 8.02
C GLU A 28 3.81 -2.32 8.90
N LEU A 29 4.72 -1.33 8.79
CA LEU A 29 5.97 -1.29 9.55
C LEU A 29 5.72 -0.87 11.00
N LYS A 30 6.40 -1.54 11.93
CA LYS A 30 6.35 -1.20 13.36
C LYS A 30 7.63 -0.50 13.82
N ALA A 31 7.47 0.55 14.61
CA ALA A 31 8.58 1.25 15.26
C ALA A 31 9.12 0.48 16.49
N GLU A 32 9.40 -0.82 16.31
CA GLU A 32 9.89 -1.71 17.35
C GLU A 32 11.33 -2.13 17.05
N GLY A 33 12.24 -1.89 18.01
CA GLY A 33 13.65 -2.22 17.90
C GLY A 33 14.56 -1.00 17.71
N ALA A 34 15.87 -1.24 17.72
CA ALA A 34 16.89 -0.22 17.47
C ALA A 34 17.22 -0.16 15.98
N VAL A 35 17.50 1.04 15.47
CA VAL A 35 17.94 1.23 14.09
C VAL A 35 19.30 0.59 13.88
N ASP A 36 19.42 -0.23 12.85
CA ASP A 36 20.70 -0.74 12.36
C ASP A 36 21.39 0.37 11.55
N GLU A 37 22.31 1.07 12.20
CA GLU A 37 23.04 2.19 11.60
C GLU A 37 23.90 1.77 10.40
N ALA A 38 24.37 0.52 10.35
CA ALA A 38 25.18 0.05 9.22
C ALA A 38 24.32 -0.12 7.97
N VAL A 39 23.16 -0.78 8.11
CA VAL A 39 22.19 -0.93 7.02
C VAL A 39 21.65 0.44 6.61
N LYS A 40 21.34 1.31 7.58
CA LYS A 40 20.86 2.66 7.31
C LYS A 40 21.88 3.45 6.47
N ALA A 41 23.15 3.48 6.88
CA ALA A 41 24.20 4.20 6.16
C ALA A 41 24.41 3.65 4.74
N GLU A 42 24.32 2.33 4.54
CA GLU A 42 24.43 1.71 3.21
C GLU A 42 23.34 2.23 2.26
N TYR A 43 22.08 2.21 2.70
CA TYR A 43 20.96 2.65 1.87
C TYR A 43 20.91 4.17 1.69
N GLU A 44 21.31 4.96 2.69
CA GLU A 44 21.50 6.41 2.55
C GLU A 44 22.58 6.74 1.52
N GLY A 45 23.68 5.98 1.49
CA GLY A 45 24.72 6.11 0.46
C GLY A 45 24.17 5.83 -0.95
N LYS A 46 23.48 4.70 -1.14
CA LYS A 46 22.85 4.35 -2.43
C LYS A 46 21.85 5.41 -2.90
N PHE A 47 21.07 5.95 -1.97
CA PHE A 47 20.10 7.00 -2.27
C PHE A 47 20.80 8.31 -2.66
N LEU A 48 21.84 8.70 -1.92
CA LEU A 48 22.63 9.89 -2.20
C LEU A 48 23.31 9.80 -3.57
N ASP A 49 23.88 8.64 -3.92
CA ASP A 49 24.48 8.38 -5.23
C ASP A 49 23.44 8.54 -6.35
N ALA A 50 22.22 8.03 -6.15
CA ALA A 50 21.13 8.17 -7.10
C ALA A 50 20.73 9.64 -7.31
N VAL A 51 20.55 10.40 -6.24
CA VAL A 51 20.16 11.82 -6.32
C VAL A 51 21.29 12.69 -6.88
N SER A 52 22.54 12.40 -6.49
CA SER A 52 23.73 13.13 -6.95
C SER A 52 24.02 12.88 -8.44
N ASN A 53 23.58 11.75 -8.97
CA ASN A 53 23.66 11.44 -10.40
C ASN A 53 22.51 12.09 -11.17
N ASP A 54 22.64 13.40 -11.44
CA ASP A 54 21.70 14.19 -12.27
C ASP A 54 20.23 14.11 -11.78
N LEU A 55 20.02 14.23 -10.46
CA LEU A 55 18.70 14.17 -9.81
C LEU A 55 17.88 12.98 -10.31
N ASN A 56 18.48 11.80 -10.31
CA ASN A 56 17.84 10.58 -10.80
C ASN A 56 16.82 10.06 -9.78
N THR A 57 15.69 10.75 -9.68
CA THR A 57 14.58 10.42 -8.79
C THR A 57 13.98 9.05 -9.10
N SER A 58 14.03 8.58 -10.35
CA SER A 58 13.61 7.23 -10.71
C SER A 58 14.45 6.18 -10.00
N MET A 59 15.78 6.34 -9.97
CA MET A 59 16.65 5.45 -9.21
C MET A 59 16.49 5.63 -7.70
N ALA A 60 16.29 6.86 -7.23
CA ALA A 60 16.04 7.13 -5.81
C ALA A 60 14.77 6.39 -5.30
N ILE A 61 13.70 6.36 -6.10
CA ILE A 61 12.48 5.58 -5.82
C ILE A 61 12.79 4.07 -5.82
N THR A 62 13.63 3.57 -6.73
CA THR A 62 14.08 2.17 -6.70
C THR A 62 14.80 1.84 -5.39
N VAL A 63 15.72 2.70 -4.93
CA VAL A 63 16.43 2.52 -3.66
C VAL A 63 15.46 2.52 -2.46
N LEU A 64 14.42 3.35 -2.48
CA LEU A 64 13.35 3.31 -1.47
C LEU A 64 12.65 1.94 -1.44
N TYR A 65 12.30 1.37 -2.59
CA TYR A 65 11.71 0.01 -2.65
C TYR A 65 12.68 -1.07 -2.16
N ASP A 66 13.97 -0.94 -2.47
CA ASP A 66 15.00 -1.88 -2.03
C ASP A 66 15.23 -1.80 -0.51
N ALA A 67 15.18 -0.60 0.07
CA ALA A 67 15.22 -0.39 1.52
C ALA A 67 14.03 -1.06 2.21
N LEU A 68 12.82 -0.95 1.64
CA LEU A 68 11.62 -1.62 2.15
C LEU A 68 11.63 -3.15 1.98
N LYS A 69 12.59 -3.70 1.23
CA LYS A 69 12.83 -5.15 1.05
C LYS A 69 14.08 -5.63 1.78
N ALA A 70 14.85 -4.73 2.37
CA ALA A 70 16.08 -5.06 3.08
C ALA A 70 15.79 -6.06 4.22
N ASP A 71 16.72 -6.99 4.41
CA ASP A 71 16.68 -7.94 5.52
C ASP A 71 17.14 -7.25 6.81
N THR A 72 16.25 -6.41 7.35
CA THR A 72 16.46 -5.62 8.57
C THR A 72 15.13 -5.40 9.29
N ASN A 73 15.20 -4.86 10.49
CA ASN A 73 14.02 -4.56 11.29
C ASN A 73 13.22 -3.36 10.74
N ASP A 74 11.96 -3.29 11.16
CA ASP A 74 11.03 -2.29 10.64
C ASP A 74 11.35 -0.87 11.13
N ALA A 75 11.96 -0.72 12.31
CA ALA A 75 12.46 0.57 12.81
C ALA A 75 13.53 1.16 11.86
N THR A 76 14.43 0.34 11.33
CA THR A 76 15.46 0.75 10.36
C THR A 76 14.83 1.14 9.03
N LYS A 77 13.85 0.38 8.55
CA LYS A 77 13.11 0.71 7.32
C LYS A 77 12.36 2.04 7.47
N LEU A 78 11.70 2.27 8.60
CA LEU A 78 11.01 3.53 8.89
C LEU A 78 11.98 4.72 8.92
N ALA A 79 13.15 4.57 9.57
CA ALA A 79 14.17 5.61 9.59
C ALA A 79 14.70 5.94 8.18
N LEU A 80 14.85 4.92 7.33
CA LEU A 80 15.22 5.11 5.92
C LEU A 80 14.13 5.82 5.12
N VAL A 81 12.87 5.42 5.29
CA VAL A 81 11.71 6.10 4.67
C VAL A 81 11.69 7.57 5.09
N GLU A 82 11.80 7.86 6.38
CA GLU A 82 11.83 9.24 6.91
C GLU A 82 13.00 10.05 6.33
N SER A 83 14.18 9.44 6.21
CA SER A 83 15.36 10.08 5.63
C SER A 83 15.15 10.43 4.16
N PHE A 84 14.64 9.48 3.36
CA PHE A 84 14.41 9.65 1.92
C PHE A 84 13.28 10.63 1.63
N ASP A 85 12.24 10.65 2.47
CA ASP A 85 11.07 11.50 2.28
C ASP A 85 11.37 13.00 2.48
N LYS A 86 12.44 13.35 3.20
CA LYS A 86 12.98 14.73 3.27
C LYS A 86 13.39 15.27 1.89
N VAL A 87 13.71 14.39 0.95
CA VAL A 87 14.09 14.76 -0.42
C VAL A 87 12.92 14.52 -1.39
N LEU A 88 12.27 13.36 -1.31
CA LEU A 88 11.20 12.99 -2.24
C LEU A 88 9.87 13.71 -1.96
N SER A 89 9.63 14.15 -0.72
CA SER A 89 8.42 14.87 -0.29
C SER A 89 7.11 14.18 -0.69
N LEU A 90 7.05 12.87 -0.47
CA LEU A 90 5.91 12.00 -0.77
C LEU A 90 4.95 11.86 0.42
N ASP A 91 5.34 12.33 1.61
CA ASP A 91 4.57 12.26 2.87
C ASP A 91 4.09 10.83 3.17
N LEU A 92 5.00 9.87 3.04
CA LEU A 92 4.66 8.45 3.14
C LEU A 92 4.25 8.06 4.56
N ILE A 93 4.90 8.63 5.57
CA ILE A 93 4.60 8.35 6.98
C ILE A 93 3.27 9.00 7.37
N GLY A 94 2.99 10.22 6.92
CA GLY A 94 1.73 10.91 7.18
C GLY A 94 0.55 10.12 6.61
N HIS A 95 0.62 9.73 5.33
CA HIS A 95 -0.42 8.92 4.69
C HIS A 95 -0.49 7.49 5.25
N ALA A 96 0.63 6.90 5.66
CA ALA A 96 0.63 5.57 6.29
C ALA A 96 -0.08 5.60 7.65
N LYS A 97 0.15 6.65 8.45
CA LYS A 97 -0.55 6.86 9.71
C LYS A 97 -2.04 7.13 9.48
N ALA A 98 -2.38 8.01 8.54
CA ALA A 98 -3.77 8.26 8.17
C ALA A 98 -4.48 7.00 7.68
N LEU A 99 -3.77 6.10 6.97
CA LEU A 99 -4.30 4.82 6.53
C LEU A 99 -4.48 3.84 7.71
N ALA A 100 -3.57 3.81 8.68
CA ALA A 100 -3.73 3.00 9.89
C ALA A 100 -4.89 3.50 10.76
N ASP A 101 -5.04 4.82 10.88
CA ASP A 101 -6.15 5.48 11.56
C ASP A 101 -7.48 5.25 10.80
N ALA A 102 -7.46 5.27 9.46
CA ALA A 102 -8.62 5.00 8.61
C ALA A 102 -8.99 3.51 8.55
N GLY A 103 -8.01 2.62 8.66
CA GLY A 103 -8.21 1.18 8.89
C GLY A 103 -8.81 0.89 10.27
N SER A 104 -8.62 1.81 11.22
CA SER A 104 -9.35 1.86 12.50
C SER A 104 -10.71 2.58 12.39
N SER A 105 -11.04 3.15 11.22
CA SER A 105 -12.28 3.84 10.91
C SER A 105 -13.03 3.25 9.72
N VAL A 106 -12.93 1.93 9.49
CA VAL A 106 -14.09 1.26 8.91
C VAL A 106 -15.17 1.41 9.98
N ASP A 107 -16.22 2.16 9.69
CA ASP A 107 -17.39 2.22 10.55
C ASP A 107 -17.71 0.77 10.95
N ALA A 108 -17.73 0.44 12.24
CA ALA A 108 -17.88 -0.95 12.68
C ALA A 108 -19.15 -1.57 12.09
N GLU A 109 -20.14 -0.74 11.76
CA GLU A 109 -21.33 -1.12 11.00
C GLU A 109 -21.03 -1.50 9.54
N LEU A 110 -20.14 -0.78 8.85
CA LEU A 110 -19.72 -1.09 7.48
C LEU A 110 -18.86 -2.36 7.42
N GLU A 111 -17.98 -2.58 8.41
CA GLU A 111 -17.20 -3.82 8.48
C GLU A 111 -18.11 -5.03 8.78
N ALA A 112 -19.03 -4.89 9.74
CA ALA A 112 -20.05 -5.91 10.02
C ALA A 112 -20.91 -6.19 8.79
N TYR A 113 -21.27 -5.15 8.03
CA TYR A 113 -22.03 -5.26 6.78
C TYR A 113 -21.26 -6.05 5.71
N ILE A 114 -19.98 -5.73 5.50
CA ILE A 114 -19.12 -6.42 4.52
C ILE A 114 -18.96 -7.89 4.90
N ASN A 115 -18.70 -8.18 6.18
CA ASN A 115 -18.53 -9.55 6.67
C ASN A 115 -19.83 -10.37 6.56
N ASP A 116 -20.98 -9.78 6.87
CA ASP A 116 -22.30 -10.41 6.69
C ASP A 116 -22.62 -10.67 5.21
N ALA A 117 -22.32 -9.71 4.33
CA ALA A 117 -22.49 -9.87 2.89
C ALA A 117 -21.59 -10.98 2.33
N ILE A 118 -20.34 -11.09 2.80
CA ILE A 118 -19.43 -12.19 2.44
C ILE A 118 -19.98 -13.54 2.93
N ALA A 119 -20.54 -13.61 4.13
CA ALA A 119 -21.17 -14.83 4.66
C ALA A 119 -22.39 -15.25 3.83
N ARG A 120 -23.32 -14.32 3.54
CA ARG A 120 -24.49 -14.56 2.67
C ARG A 120 -24.07 -15.03 1.28
N ARG A 121 -23.01 -14.46 0.71
CA ARG A 121 -22.44 -14.89 -0.57
C ARG A 121 -21.87 -16.31 -0.49
N ALA A 122 -21.20 -16.67 0.60
CA ALA A 122 -20.69 -18.03 0.80
C ALA A 122 -21.82 -19.06 0.93
N GLU A 123 -22.92 -18.70 1.61
CA GLU A 123 -24.12 -19.53 1.69
C GLU A 123 -24.82 -19.67 0.33
N ALA A 124 -24.96 -18.59 -0.43
CA ALA A 124 -25.51 -18.62 -1.79
C ALA A 124 -24.67 -19.52 -2.72
N LYS A 125 -23.34 -19.40 -2.68
CA LYS A 125 -22.44 -20.31 -3.41
C LYS A 125 -22.60 -21.78 -2.98
N LYS A 126 -22.74 -22.04 -1.67
CA LYS A 126 -22.97 -23.41 -1.13
C LYS A 126 -24.32 -23.98 -1.57
N ALA A 127 -25.35 -23.14 -1.65
CA ALA A 127 -26.66 -23.47 -2.18
C ALA A 127 -26.71 -23.56 -3.72
N LYS A 128 -25.58 -23.31 -4.41
CA LYS A 128 -25.47 -23.20 -5.88
C LYS A 128 -26.34 -22.09 -6.50
N ASP A 129 -26.67 -21.07 -5.70
CA ASP A 129 -27.33 -19.86 -6.15
C ASP A 129 -26.27 -18.82 -6.56
N PHE A 130 -25.78 -18.97 -7.78
CA PHE A 130 -24.75 -18.10 -8.34
C PHE A 130 -25.27 -16.69 -8.66
N ALA A 131 -26.57 -16.54 -8.93
CA ALA A 131 -27.18 -15.25 -9.22
C ALA A 131 -27.18 -14.34 -7.99
N THR A 132 -27.57 -14.88 -6.83
CA THR A 132 -27.52 -14.15 -5.55
C THR A 132 -26.07 -13.84 -5.14
N ALA A 133 -25.13 -14.74 -5.41
CA ALA A 133 -23.71 -14.52 -5.11
C ALA A 133 -23.07 -13.40 -5.95
N ASP A 134 -23.46 -13.28 -7.23
CA ASP A 134 -23.00 -12.20 -8.11
C ASP A 134 -23.67 -10.87 -7.75
N ALA A 135 -24.96 -10.86 -7.41
CA ALA A 135 -25.66 -9.65 -6.95
C ALA A 135 -24.99 -9.03 -5.71
N ILE A 136 -24.58 -9.85 -4.73
CA ILE A 136 -23.87 -9.39 -3.53
C ILE A 136 -22.47 -8.84 -3.87
N ARG A 137 -21.78 -9.43 -4.86
CA ARG A 137 -20.47 -8.92 -5.30
C ARG A 137 -20.63 -7.53 -5.91
N ASP A 138 -21.61 -7.35 -6.78
CA ASP A 138 -21.83 -6.10 -7.48
C ASP A 138 -22.31 -4.99 -6.51
N GLU A 139 -23.08 -5.36 -5.48
CA GLU A 139 -23.46 -4.46 -4.40
C GLU A 139 -22.25 -3.98 -3.58
N LEU A 140 -21.34 -4.90 -3.22
CA LEU A 140 -20.12 -4.56 -2.49
C LEU A 140 -19.21 -3.68 -3.35
N LEU A 141 -19.09 -3.97 -4.65
CA LEU A 141 -18.35 -3.14 -5.59
C LEU A 141 -18.95 -1.72 -5.71
N ALA A 142 -20.28 -1.60 -5.73
CA ALA A 142 -20.96 -0.30 -5.76
C ALA A 142 -20.73 0.53 -4.49
N LYS A 143 -20.39 -0.13 -3.36
CA LYS A 143 -19.99 0.50 -2.10
C LYS A 143 -18.47 0.74 -2.00
N GLY A 144 -17.72 0.53 -3.08
CA GLY A 144 -16.27 0.69 -3.09
C GLY A 144 -15.52 -0.45 -2.40
N VAL A 145 -16.09 -1.66 -2.37
CA VAL A 145 -15.48 -2.85 -1.76
C VAL A 145 -15.25 -3.91 -2.83
N GLU A 146 -14.00 -4.13 -3.22
CA GLU A 146 -13.64 -5.22 -4.14
C GLU A 146 -13.31 -6.49 -3.36
N ILE A 147 -13.98 -7.59 -3.75
CA ILE A 147 -13.79 -8.91 -3.16
C ILE A 147 -12.95 -9.79 -4.10
N LYS A 148 -11.93 -10.43 -3.53
CA LYS A 148 -11.12 -11.46 -4.17
C LYS A 148 -11.30 -12.81 -3.46
N ASP A 149 -11.78 -13.81 -4.21
CA ASP A 149 -11.75 -15.20 -3.74
C ASP A 149 -10.33 -15.75 -3.88
N THR A 150 -9.76 -16.22 -2.77
CA THR A 150 -8.48 -16.94 -2.75
C THR A 150 -8.68 -18.38 -2.28
N ARG A 151 -7.64 -19.21 -2.41
CA ARG A 151 -7.67 -20.62 -1.98
C ARG A 151 -7.83 -20.78 -0.45
N GLU A 152 -7.48 -19.75 0.31
CA GLU A 152 -7.50 -19.72 1.79
C GLU A 152 -8.73 -18.99 2.34
N GLY A 153 -9.51 -18.32 1.49
CA GLY A 153 -10.70 -17.57 1.92
C GLY A 153 -11.01 -16.37 1.04
N VAL A 154 -12.06 -15.63 1.41
CA VAL A 154 -12.49 -14.41 0.74
C VAL A 154 -11.75 -13.22 1.35
N VAL A 155 -10.97 -12.50 0.53
CA VAL A 155 -10.22 -11.31 0.94
C VAL A 155 -10.87 -10.09 0.28
N TRP A 156 -11.17 -9.04 1.03
CA TRP A 156 -11.75 -7.80 0.50
C TRP A 156 -10.81 -6.61 0.68
N HIS A 157 -10.99 -5.59 -0.15
CA HIS A 157 -10.27 -4.32 -0.06
C HIS A 157 -11.17 -3.19 -0.52
N LEU A 158 -10.98 -2.02 0.07
CA LEU A 158 -11.64 -0.80 -0.38
C LEU A 158 -10.98 -0.30 -1.67
N VAL A 159 -11.80 0.12 -2.63
CA VAL A 159 -11.41 0.69 -3.93
C VAL A 159 -11.82 2.15 -3.98
#